data_AF-A0A2N2JWQ2-F1
#
_entry.id   AF-A0A2N2JWQ2-F1
#
_cell.length_a   1.000
_cell.length_b   1.000
_cell.length_c   1.000
_cell.angle_alpha   90.00
_cell.angle_beta   90.00
_cell.angle_gamma   90.00
#
_symmetry.space_group_name_H-M   'P 1'
#
loop_
_entity.id
_entity.type
_entity.pdbx_description
1 polymer ?
#
loop_
_entity_poly.entity_id
_entity_poly.type
_entity_poly.pdbx_seq_one_letter_code
_entity_poly.pdbx_strand_id
1 'polypeptide(L)' 'METLKILYRIPSQYIAYLKTTIESYDGMAVVTTVDPQAALVELKVSPGCETLIHELLDHLTIYENIPLTRIVRPGPNQP' A
#
# COMPACT_ATOMS: atom_id res chain seq x y z
N MET A 1 -0.06 -17.68 -10.46
CA MET A 1 -0.11 -16.87 -9.24
C MET A 1 -0.10 -15.42 -9.66
N GLU A 2 -0.99 -14.60 -9.10
CA GLU A 2 -1.18 -13.20 -9.53
C GLU A 2 -0.78 -12.24 -8.40
N THR A 3 -0.14 -11.13 -8.76
CA THR A 3 0.22 -10.06 -7.84
C THR A 3 -1.04 -9.40 -7.26
N LEU A 4 -1.13 -9.31 -5.94
CA LEU A 4 -2.23 -8.62 -5.27
C LEU A 4 -2.04 -7.09 -5.40
N LYS A 5 -3.06 -6.38 -5.88
CA LYS A 5 -3.05 -4.92 -6.02
C LYS A 5 -4.00 -4.30 -5.01
N ILE A 6 -3.50 -3.38 -4.18
CA ILE A 6 -4.28 -2.72 -3.12
C ILE A 6 -4.08 -1.21 -3.24
N LEU A 7 -5.18 -0.45 -3.19
CA LEU A 7 -5.10 1.01 -3.12
C LEU A 7 -5.18 1.46 -1.67
N TYR A 8 -4.31 2.40 -1.34
CA TYR A 8 -4.31 3.09 -0.06
C TYR A 8 -4.35 4.60 -0.30
N ARG A 9 -5.08 5.29 0.57
CA ARG A 9 -4.88 6.70 0.83
C ARG A 9 -3.97 6.83 2.04
N ILE A 10 -2.92 7.63 1.89
CA ILE A 10 -1.93 7.92 2.92
C ILE A 10 -1.52 9.38 2.78
N PRO A 11 -1.33 10.17 3.85
CA PRO A 11 -0.92 11.56 3.74
C PRO A 11 0.38 11.68 2.92
N SER A 12 0.45 12.69 2.06
CA SER A 12 1.50 12.81 1.04
C SER A 12 2.92 12.83 1.63
N GLN A 13 3.09 13.34 2.85
CA GLN A 13 4.37 13.36 3.56
C GLN A 13 4.92 11.95 3.89
N TYR A 14 4.05 10.94 3.96
CA TYR A 14 4.45 9.56 4.25
C TYR A 14 4.61 8.71 2.99
N ILE A 15 4.29 9.21 1.80
CA ILE A 15 4.39 8.42 0.56
C ILE A 15 5.82 7.93 0.32
N ALA A 16 6.81 8.83 0.47
CA ALA A 16 8.21 8.47 0.31
C ALA A 16 8.67 7.48 1.37
N TYR A 17 8.25 7.70 2.63
CA TYR A 17 8.57 6.81 3.75
C TYR A 17 8.01 5.39 3.51
N LEU A 18 6.71 5.27 3.23
CA LEU A 18 6.07 3.99 2.93
C LEU A 18 6.75 3.29 1.75
N LYS A 19 7.02 4.02 0.67
CA LYS A 19 7.66 3.48 -0.51
C LYS A 19 9.03 2.91 -0.18
N THR A 20 9.89 3.68 0.49
CA THR A 20 11.23 3.22 0.87
C THR A 20 11.16 2.04 1.83
N THR A 21 10.30 2.09 2.85
CA THR A 21 10.16 0.99 3.82
C THR A 21 9.74 -0.31 3.15
N ILE A 22 8.76 -0.27 2.24
CA ILE A 22 8.29 -1.45 1.52
C ILE A 22 9.35 -1.96 0.52
N GLU A 23 9.91 -1.08 -0.32
CA GLU A 23 10.85 -1.45 -1.38
C GLU A 23 12.23 -1.87 -0.84
N SER A 24 12.51 -1.59 0.43
CA SER A 24 13.68 -2.13 1.13
C SER A 24 13.60 -3.66 1.34
N TYR A 25 12.39 -4.23 1.31
CA TYR A 25 12.18 -5.67 1.32
C TYR A 25 12.15 -6.18 -0.13
N ASP A 26 13.33 -6.51 -0.64
CA ASP A 26 13.54 -6.87 -2.04
C ASP A 26 12.57 -7.96 -2.53
N GLY A 27 11.89 -7.68 -3.63
CA GLY A 27 10.96 -8.60 -4.29
C GLY A 27 9.61 -8.83 -3.59
N MET A 28 9.32 -8.24 -2.43
CA MET A 28 8.08 -8.53 -1.68
C MET A 28 6.89 -7.68 -2.14
N ALA A 29 7.09 -6.37 -2.31
CA ALA A 29 6.07 -5.48 -2.84
C ALA A 29 6.69 -4.21 -3.41
N VAL A 30 5.93 -3.53 -4.27
CA VAL A 30 6.31 -2.21 -4.82
C VAL A 30 5.20 -1.20 -4.60
N VAL A 31 5.57 0.07 -4.39
CA VAL A 31 4.63 1.17 -4.16
C VAL A 31 4.65 2.13 -5.33
N THR A 32 3.51 2.25 -6.01
CA THR A 32 3.31 3.22 -7.10
C THR A 32 2.41 4.34 -6.61
N THR A 33 2.86 5.59 -6.68
CA THR A 33 1.99 6.74 -6.45
C THR A 33 1.03 6.87 -7.63
N VAL A 34 -0.27 6.76 -7.36
CA VAL A 34 -1.33 6.87 -8.38
C VAL A 34 -1.72 8.33 -8.57
N ASP A 35 -1.89 9.05 -7.46
CA ASP A 35 -2.22 10.48 -7.47
C ASP A 35 -1.55 11.15 -6.26
N PRO A 36 -0.49 11.95 -6.46
CA PRO A 36 0.17 12.66 -5.38
C PRO A 36 -0.72 13.71 -4.69
N GLN A 37 -1.65 14.34 -5.42
CA GLN A 37 -2.54 15.38 -4.89
C GLN A 37 -3.65 14.77 -4.04
N ALA A 38 -4.23 13.65 -4.49
CA ALA A 38 -5.22 12.90 -3.72
C ALA A 38 -4.60 11.96 -2.66
N ALA A 39 -3.27 11.96 -2.58
CA ALA A 39 -2.47 11.14 -1.67
C ALA A 39 -2.80 9.63 -1.80
N LEU A 40 -2.92 9.17 -3.05
CA LEU A 40 -3.27 7.80 -3.41
C LEU A 40 -2.05 7.03 -3.89
N VAL A 41 -1.86 5.85 -3.33
CA VAL A 41 -0.81 4.89 -3.70
C VAL A 41 -1.42 3.52 -3.99
N GLU A 42 -0.82 2.81 -4.93
CA GLU A 42 -1.09 1.40 -5.22
C GLU A 42 0.09 0.56 -4.72
N LEU A 43 -0.21 -0.39 -3.86
CA LEU A 43 0.70 -1.42 -3.39
C LEU A 43 0.48 -2.68 -4.24
N LYS A 44 1.57 -3.19 -4.81
CA LYS A 44 1.58 -4.44 -5.58
C LYS A 44 2.39 -5.47 -4.82
N VAL A 45 1.73 -6.48 -4.28
CA VAL A 45 2.35 -7.50 -3.42
C VAL A 45 2.62 -8.77 -4.21
N SER A 46 3.86 -9.24 -4.13
CA SER A 46 4.28 -10.50 -4.73
C SER A 46 3.52 -11.67 -4.11
N PRO A 47 3.17 -12.69 -4.92
CA PRO A 47 2.46 -13.86 -4.41
C PRO A 47 3.24 -14.56 -3.28
N GLY A 48 2.57 -14.86 -2.18
CA GLY A 48 3.16 -15.50 -1.01
C GLY A 48 3.79 -14.53 0.00
N CYS A 49 3.79 -13.23 -0.27
CA CYS A 49 4.29 -12.19 0.64
C CYS A 49 3.17 -11.42 1.35
N GLU A 50 1.91 -11.79 1.15
CA GLU A 50 0.73 -11.02 1.60
C GLU A 50 0.69 -10.86 3.13
N THR A 51 0.92 -11.95 3.87
CA THR A 51 0.91 -11.94 5.34
C THR A 51 1.99 -11.01 5.90
N LEU A 52 3.22 -11.13 5.41
CA LEU A 52 4.34 -10.31 5.90
C LEU A 52 4.14 -8.83 5.58
N ILE A 53 3.65 -8.52 4.38
CA ILE A 53 3.30 -7.13 4.02
C ILE A 53 2.15 -6.63 4.88
N HIS A 54 1.14 -7.45 5.18
CA HIS A 54 0.04 -7.06 6.05
C HIS A 54 0.53 -6.74 7.47
N GLU A 55 1.36 -7.60 8.05
CA GLU A 55 1.98 -7.39 9.37
C GLU A 55 2.83 -6.12 9.42
N LEU A 56 3.59 -5.83 8.35
CA LEU A 56 4.37 -4.60 8.23
C LEU A 56 3.45 -3.36 8.18
N LEU A 57 2.38 -3.38 7.39
CA LEU A 57 1.43 -2.26 7.32
C LEU A 57 0.71 -2.03 8.65
N ASP A 58 0.37 -3.10 9.36
CA ASP A 58 -0.22 -3.02 10.70
C ASP A 58 0.78 -2.40 11.69
N HIS A 59 2.06 -2.78 11.61
CA HIS A 59 3.10 -2.19 12.44
C HIS A 59 3.25 -0.68 12.20
N LEU A 60 3.29 -0.25 10.92
CA LEU A 60 3.35 1.16 10.55
C LEU A 60 2.12 1.95 11.07
N THR A 61 0.95 1.34 11.04
CA THR A 61 -0.28 1.99 11.48
C THR A 61 -0.35 2.10 13.01
N ILE A 62 -0.02 1.01 13.73
CA ILE A 62 -0.18 0.90 15.19
C ILE A 62 0.95 1.60 15.94
N TYR A 63 2.21 1.34 15.57
CA TYR A 63 3.36 1.80 16.35
C TYR A 63 3.90 3.14 15.85
N GLU A 64 3.78 3.42 14.56
CA GLU A 64 4.26 4.66 13.96
C GLU A 64 3.16 5.69 13.71
N ASN A 65 1.89 5.34 14.00
CA ASN A 65 0.73 6.20 13.82
C ASN A 65 0.57 6.73 12.38
N ILE A 66 1.00 5.94 11.38
CA ILE A 66 0.86 6.31 9.98
C ILE A 66 -0.55 5.97 9.51
N PRO A 67 -1.38 6.95 9.11
CA PRO A 67 -2.74 6.66 8.72
C PRO A 67 -2.79 6.08 7.30
N LEU A 68 -3.06 4.78 7.22
CA LEU A 68 -3.27 4.05 5.98
C LEU A 68 -4.75 3.66 5.85
N THR A 69 -5.45 4.24 4.88
CA THR A 69 -6.86 3.91 4.63
C THR A 69 -6.98 3.14 3.32
N ARG A 70 -7.42 1.89 3.39
CA ARG A 70 -7.66 1.08 2.19
C ARG A 70 -8.81 1.67 1.38
N ILE A 71 -8.58 1.88 0.09
CA ILE A 71 -9.60 2.33 -0.85
C ILE A 71 -10.07 1.13 -1.66
N VAL A 72 -11.35 0.83 -1.58
CA VAL A 72 -11.99 -0.10 -2.51
C VAL A 72 -12.15 0.66 -3.82
N ARG A 73 -11.46 0.23 -4.88
CA ARG A 73 -11.81 0.72 -6.22
C ARG A 73 -13.26 0.34 -6.46
N PRO A 74 -14.17 1.28 -6.76
CA PRO A 74 -15.48 0.90 -7.28
C PRO A 74 -15.20 0.09 -8.56
N GLY A 75 -15.60 -1.18 -8.56
CA GLY A 75 -15.55 -1.99 -9.77
C GLY A 75 -16.43 -1.35 -10.85
N PRO A 76 -16.21 -1.63 -12.13
CA PRO A 76 -16.98 -1.04 -13.24
C PRO A 76 -18.49 -1.42 -13.26
N ASN A 77 -19.01 -2.08 -12.22
CA ASN A 77 -20.43 -2.35 -12.04
C ASN A 77 -20.79 -2.20 -10.55
N GLN A 78 -21.36 -1.05 -10.19
CA GLN A 78 -22.36 -0.98 -9.13
C GLN A 78 -23.69 -0.59 -9.81
N PRO A 79 -24.80 -1.27 -9.47
CA PRO A 79 -26.11 -1.12 -10.14
C PRO A 79 -26.73 0.27 -9.94
#